data_AF-A0AB38U585-F1
#
_entry.id   AF-A0AB38U585-F1
#
_cell.length_a   1.000
_cell.length_b   1.000
_cell.length_c   1.000
_cell.angle_alpha   90.00
_cell.angle_beta   90.00
_cell.angle_gamma   90.00
#
_symmetry.space_group_name_H-M   'P 1'
#
loop_
_entity.id
_entity.type
_entity.pdbx_description
1 polymer ?
#
loop_
_entity_poly.entity_id
_entity_poly.type
_entity_poly.pdbx_seq_one_letter_code
_entity_poly.pdbx_strand_id
1 'polypeptide(L)'
;MHLKFGSGSVTIQGASNHSKHKNEVPIIAWSWGVSNTGNLHTGAGYASGGKANIQDITVTKYIDSCSNAILNACCTGARVDNAYLYVTNATGQQTDFVTIELSEGVLITSVSTGGTGGDERLTENITLHFGKFKYSFQPQDDEGKANGGTKDFTYDIQQVAKQ
;
A
#
# COMPACT_ATOMS: atom_id res chain seq x y z
N MET A 1 -4.59 -5.46 9.50
CA MET A 1 -4.29 -4.77 8.23
C MET A 1 -4.04 -5.83 7.18
N HIS A 2 -4.43 -5.57 5.94
CA HIS A 2 -4.28 -6.52 4.85
C HIS A 2 -3.73 -5.86 3.60
N LEU A 3 -3.01 -6.63 2.80
CA LEU A 3 -2.57 -6.28 1.46
C LEU A 3 -3.18 -7.27 0.48
N LYS A 4 -3.86 -6.76 -0.54
CA LYS A 4 -4.45 -7.55 -1.62
C LYS A 4 -3.73 -7.23 -2.91
N PHE A 5 -3.27 -8.25 -3.62
CA PHE A 5 -2.75 -8.12 -4.98
C PHE A 5 -3.85 -8.45 -5.98
N GLY A 6 -3.90 -7.68 -7.07
CA GLY A 6 -4.79 -7.92 -8.20
C GLY A 6 -4.33 -9.07 -9.09
N SER A 7 -4.97 -9.18 -10.26
CA SER A 7 -4.52 -10.04 -11.35
C SER A 7 -3.16 -9.59 -11.88
N GLY A 8 -2.48 -10.50 -12.58
CA GLY A 8 -1.22 -10.19 -13.23
C GLY A 8 -0.55 -11.44 -13.79
N SER A 9 0.69 -11.26 -14.22
CA SER A 9 1.56 -12.35 -14.70
C SER A 9 1.98 -13.35 -13.60
N VAL A 10 1.77 -12.97 -12.35
CA VAL A 10 1.98 -13.78 -11.16
C VAL A 10 0.74 -13.68 -10.28
N THR A 11 0.33 -14.80 -9.68
CA THR A 11 -0.77 -14.82 -8.72
C THR A 11 -0.20 -14.80 -7.31
N ILE A 12 -0.57 -13.79 -6.53
CA ILE A 12 -0.14 -13.62 -5.13
C ILE A 12 -1.40 -13.68 -4.25
N GLN A 13 -1.57 -14.78 -3.52
CA GLN A 13 -2.69 -14.97 -2.59
C GLN A 13 -2.15 -15.25 -1.20
N GLY A 14 -2.51 -14.39 -0.23
CA GLY A 14 -2.06 -14.51 1.15
C GLY A 14 -2.81 -15.59 1.93
N ALA A 15 -2.44 -15.72 3.20
CA ALA A 15 -2.96 -16.76 4.10
C ALA A 15 -4.08 -16.28 5.03
N SER A 16 -4.65 -15.07 4.84
CA SER A 16 -5.67 -14.55 5.75
C SER A 16 -6.96 -15.37 5.68
N ASN A 17 -7.46 -15.75 6.85
CA ASN A 17 -8.79 -16.35 7.03
C ASN A 17 -9.83 -15.34 7.52
N HIS A 18 -9.49 -14.04 7.53
CA HIS A 18 -10.40 -12.98 7.94
C HIS A 18 -11.64 -12.95 7.05
N SER A 19 -12.83 -12.82 7.62
CA SER A 19 -14.10 -12.92 6.89
C SER A 19 -14.22 -11.93 5.72
N LYS A 20 -13.72 -10.70 5.92
CA LYS A 20 -13.71 -9.63 4.91
C LYS A 20 -12.49 -9.65 3.98
N HIS A 21 -11.35 -10.16 4.47
CA HIS A 21 -10.05 -10.07 3.80
C HIS A 21 -9.49 -11.47 3.53
N LYS A 22 -10.36 -12.40 3.14
CA LYS A 22 -10.00 -13.80 2.94
C LYS A 22 -9.04 -13.93 1.76
N ASN A 23 -8.00 -14.73 1.94
CA ASN A 23 -6.91 -14.94 0.96
C ASN A 23 -6.11 -13.67 0.64
N GLU A 24 -6.29 -12.59 1.39
CA GLU A 24 -5.40 -11.43 1.35
C GLU A 24 -4.17 -11.70 2.24
N VAL A 25 -3.14 -10.89 2.08
CA VAL A 25 -1.89 -10.99 2.83
C VAL A 25 -2.05 -10.23 4.15
N PRO A 26 -2.01 -10.89 5.33
CA PRO A 26 -1.95 -10.18 6.59
C PRO A 26 -0.63 -9.41 6.71
N ILE A 27 -0.71 -8.14 7.09
CA ILE A 27 0.48 -7.29 7.27
C ILE A 27 0.57 -6.77 8.70
N ILE A 28 1.80 -6.59 9.17
CA ILE A 28 2.14 -6.19 10.54
C ILE A 28 2.36 -4.67 10.60
N ALA A 29 3.07 -4.13 9.62
CA ALA A 29 3.42 -2.72 9.54
C ALA A 29 3.44 -2.26 8.09
N TRP A 30 3.27 -0.96 7.89
CA TRP A 30 3.49 -0.31 6.61
C TRP A 30 4.00 1.11 6.84
N SER A 31 4.75 1.62 5.87
CA SER A 31 5.19 3.00 5.82
C SER A 31 5.16 3.52 4.39
N TRP A 32 4.87 4.81 4.26
CA TRP A 32 4.80 5.49 2.98
C TRP A 32 5.03 6.98 3.17
N GLY A 33 5.53 7.65 2.14
CA GLY A 33 5.86 9.07 2.18
C GLY A 33 5.70 9.76 0.84
N VAL A 34 5.36 11.04 0.91
CA VAL A 34 5.36 11.96 -0.23
C VAL A 34 6.11 13.22 0.21
N SER A 35 7.02 13.71 -0.62
CA SER A 35 7.72 14.98 -0.41
C SER A 35 7.47 15.91 -1.60
N ASN A 36 7.62 17.22 -1.39
CA ASN A 36 7.51 18.20 -2.45
C ASN A 36 8.64 19.22 -2.34
N THR A 37 9.22 19.59 -3.47
CA THR A 37 10.38 20.49 -3.57
C THR A 37 10.00 21.96 -3.75
N GLY A 38 8.74 22.34 -3.50
CA GLY A 38 8.27 23.72 -3.62
C GLY A 38 9.04 24.67 -2.69
N ASN A 39 9.38 25.86 -3.19
CA ASN A 39 10.10 26.87 -2.43
C ASN A 39 9.30 28.18 -2.39
N LEU A 40 8.87 28.59 -1.19
CA LEU A 40 8.08 29.80 -0.98
C LEU A 40 8.94 31.01 -0.52
N HIS A 41 10.26 30.87 -0.42
CA HIS A 41 11.16 31.92 0.07
C HIS A 41 11.62 32.90 -1.03
N THR A 42 11.33 32.61 -2.31
CA THR A 42 11.68 33.50 -3.42
C THR A 42 10.49 34.39 -3.78
N GLY A 43 10.64 35.72 -3.67
CA GLY A 43 9.58 36.71 -3.93
C GLY A 43 9.06 36.81 -5.38
N ALA A 44 9.60 36.00 -6.31
CA ALA A 44 9.03 35.82 -7.64
C ALA A 44 7.80 34.88 -7.52
N GLY A 45 6.68 35.50 -7.16
CA GLY A 45 5.37 34.94 -6.82
C GLY A 45 5.15 33.46 -7.07
N TYR A 46 4.97 32.68 -6.00
CA TYR A 46 4.18 31.43 -5.83
C TYR A 46 4.15 30.37 -6.95
N ALA A 47 4.93 30.49 -8.03
CA ALA A 47 4.61 29.92 -9.34
C ALA A 47 5.18 28.53 -9.58
N SER A 48 5.97 27.97 -8.66
CA SER A 48 6.30 26.54 -8.72
C SER A 48 6.16 25.92 -7.35
N GLY A 49 4.98 25.42 -7.03
CA GLY A 49 4.71 24.58 -5.86
C GLY A 49 5.49 23.26 -5.83
N GLY A 50 6.58 23.13 -6.61
CA GLY A 50 7.40 21.94 -6.80
C GLY A 50 6.68 20.80 -7.50
N LYS A 51 7.38 19.68 -7.66
CA LYS A 51 6.78 18.41 -8.09
C LYS A 51 6.81 17.46 -6.91
N ALA A 52 5.70 16.76 -6.69
CA ALA A 52 5.64 15.73 -5.67
C ALA A 52 6.58 14.57 -6.04
N ASN A 53 7.38 14.12 -5.09
CA ASN A 53 8.09 12.86 -5.14
C ASN A 53 7.35 11.86 -4.27
N ILE A 54 6.78 10.85 -4.91
CA ILE A 54 6.02 9.78 -4.27
C ILE A 54 6.98 8.63 -4.04
N GLN A 55 7.13 8.20 -2.79
CA GLN A 55 7.99 7.08 -2.42
C GLN A 55 7.26 5.76 -2.64
N ASP A 56 8.01 4.67 -2.71
CA ASP A 56 7.45 3.32 -2.64
C ASP A 56 6.80 3.06 -1.28
N ILE A 57 5.82 2.16 -1.24
CA ILE A 57 5.23 1.68 0.01
C ILE A 57 6.05 0.49 0.52
N THR A 58 6.50 0.55 1.76
CA THR A 58 7.14 -0.60 2.43
C THR A 58 6.16 -1.25 3.39
N VAL A 59 6.10 -2.58 3.36
CA VAL A 59 5.21 -3.40 4.17
C VAL A 59 6.01 -4.48 4.88
N THR A 60 5.74 -4.70 6.17
CA THR A 60 6.23 -5.85 6.92
C THR A 60 5.13 -6.89 7.04
N LYS A 61 5.42 -8.15 6.68
CA LYS A 61 4.54 -9.29 6.87
C LYS A 61 5.29 -10.46 7.51
N TYR A 62 4.55 -11.46 7.97
CA TYR A 62 5.15 -12.76 8.27
C TYR A 62 5.43 -13.52 6.98
N ILE A 63 6.47 -14.36 6.98
CA ILE A 63 6.65 -15.35 5.91
C ILE A 63 5.41 -16.26 5.89
N ASP A 64 4.82 -16.46 4.73
CA ASP A 64 3.62 -17.28 4.54
C ASP A 64 3.60 -17.92 3.13
N SER A 65 2.46 -18.51 2.76
CA SER A 65 2.30 -19.23 1.49
C SER A 65 2.49 -18.39 0.24
N CYS A 66 2.48 -17.05 0.33
CA CYS A 66 2.66 -16.18 -0.83
C CYS A 66 4.08 -15.62 -0.98
N SER A 67 4.97 -15.89 -0.01
CA SER A 67 6.35 -15.38 -0.03
C SER A 67 7.12 -15.83 -1.29
N ASN A 68 6.89 -17.04 -1.79
CA ASN A 68 7.54 -17.51 -3.03
C ASN A 68 7.06 -16.73 -4.27
N ALA A 69 5.77 -16.39 -4.35
CA ALA A 69 5.20 -15.65 -5.46
C ALA A 69 5.68 -14.18 -5.43
N ILE A 70 5.80 -13.59 -4.24
CA ILE A 70 6.35 -12.26 -4.02
C ILE A 70 7.82 -12.22 -4.43
N LEU A 71 8.61 -13.21 -4.01
CA LEU A 71 10.03 -13.32 -4.40
C LEU A 71 10.17 -13.52 -5.91
N ASN A 72 9.35 -14.37 -6.53
CA ASN A 72 9.33 -14.54 -7.98
C ASN A 72 9.02 -13.22 -8.69
N ALA A 73 8.00 -12.49 -8.24
CA ALA A 73 7.65 -11.19 -8.79
C ALA A 73 8.82 -10.21 -8.72
N CYS A 74 9.50 -10.14 -7.57
CA CYS A 74 10.67 -9.30 -7.37
C CYS A 74 11.84 -9.69 -8.31
N CYS A 75 12.16 -10.99 -8.42
CA CYS A 75 13.29 -11.46 -9.21
C CYS A 75 13.07 -11.34 -10.72
N THR A 76 11.82 -11.52 -11.18
CA THR A 76 11.49 -11.52 -12.61
C THR A 76 11.03 -10.16 -13.13
N GLY A 77 10.74 -9.22 -12.24
CA GLY A 77 10.06 -7.97 -12.60
C GLY A 77 8.59 -8.19 -13.01
N ALA A 78 8.00 -9.35 -12.70
CA ALA A 78 6.59 -9.59 -12.94
C ALA A 78 5.74 -8.61 -12.11
N ARG A 79 4.69 -8.10 -12.75
CA ARG A 79 3.78 -7.10 -12.19
C ARG A 79 2.37 -7.65 -12.00
N VAL A 80 1.65 -7.02 -11.08
CA VAL A 80 0.19 -7.12 -10.98
C VAL A 80 -0.44 -5.81 -11.43
N ASP A 81 -1.70 -5.86 -11.83
CA ASP A 81 -2.41 -4.71 -12.39
C ASP A 81 -2.71 -3.66 -11.32
N ASN A 82 -3.07 -4.11 -10.12
CA ASN A 82 -3.37 -3.28 -8.97
C ASN A 82 -3.01 -3.97 -7.64
N ALA A 83 -2.99 -3.20 -6.57
CA ALA A 83 -2.92 -3.70 -5.21
C ALA A 83 -3.69 -2.78 -4.25
N TYR A 84 -4.13 -3.32 -3.12
CA TYR A 84 -4.88 -2.57 -2.11
C TYR A 84 -4.28 -2.81 -0.73
N LEU A 85 -3.98 -1.74 -0.01
CA LEU A 85 -3.65 -1.76 1.40
C LEU A 85 -4.88 -1.34 2.20
N TYR A 86 -5.30 -2.19 3.14
CA TYR A 86 -6.45 -1.97 4.01
C TYR A 86 -6.01 -1.84 5.47
N VAL A 87 -6.45 -0.76 6.11
CA VAL A 87 -6.43 -0.61 7.58
C VAL A 87 -7.87 -0.70 8.07
N THR A 88 -8.11 -1.75 8.86
CA THR A 88 -9.44 -2.13 9.35
C THR A 88 -9.48 -1.97 10.86
N ASN A 89 -10.64 -1.58 11.39
CA ASN A 89 -10.85 -1.53 12.84
C ASN A 89 -10.49 -2.86 13.50
N ALA A 90 -9.76 -2.81 14.61
CA ALA A 90 -9.37 -4.01 15.36
C ALA A 90 -10.55 -4.70 16.06
N THR A 91 -11.57 -3.93 16.43
CA THR A 91 -12.75 -4.39 17.18
C THR A 91 -14.03 -3.78 16.60
N GLY A 92 -15.18 -4.30 17.03
CA GLY A 92 -16.48 -3.82 16.55
C GLY A 92 -16.69 -4.07 15.05
N GLN A 93 -17.35 -3.12 14.38
CA GLN A 93 -17.60 -3.20 12.95
C GLN A 93 -16.26 -3.19 12.18
N GLN A 94 -16.01 -4.21 11.36
CA GLN A 94 -14.79 -4.36 10.54
C GLN A 94 -14.78 -3.42 9.32
N THR A 95 -14.85 -2.12 9.58
CA THR A 95 -14.79 -1.05 8.59
C THR A 95 -13.33 -0.81 8.17
N ASP A 96 -13.07 -0.70 6.86
CA ASP A 96 -11.75 -0.29 6.37
C ASP A 96 -11.72 1.24 6.36
N PHE A 97 -11.07 1.83 7.36
CA PHE A 97 -11.07 3.28 7.53
C PHE A 97 -9.96 3.96 6.77
N VAL A 98 -8.90 3.23 6.39
CA VAL A 98 -7.92 3.65 5.38
C VAL A 98 -7.84 2.59 4.31
N THR A 99 -7.99 3.01 3.06
CA THR A 99 -7.71 2.20 1.87
C THR A 99 -6.74 2.96 0.99
N ILE A 100 -5.65 2.29 0.59
CA ILE A 100 -4.73 2.79 -0.44
C ILE A 100 -4.81 1.82 -1.61
N GLU A 101 -5.38 2.28 -2.72
CA GLU A 101 -5.40 1.56 -3.99
C GLU A 101 -4.20 2.00 -4.82
N LEU A 102 -3.44 1.03 -5.32
CA LEU A 102 -2.30 1.18 -6.20
C LEU A 102 -2.67 0.64 -7.58
N SER A 103 -2.40 1.38 -8.64
CA SER A 103 -2.80 1.04 -10.00
C SER A 103 -1.78 1.54 -11.03
N GLU A 104 -2.08 1.32 -12.32
CA GLU A 104 -1.16 1.55 -13.44
C GLU A 104 0.11 0.68 -13.34
N GLY A 105 -0.09 -0.56 -12.89
CA GLY A 105 0.96 -1.54 -12.63
C GLY A 105 1.56 -1.39 -11.24
N VAL A 106 1.67 -2.51 -10.52
CA VAL A 106 2.36 -2.60 -9.22
C VAL A 106 3.50 -3.58 -9.35
N LEU A 107 4.69 -3.11 -9.01
CA LEU A 107 5.95 -3.86 -9.03
C LEU A 107 6.44 -4.05 -7.60
N ILE A 108 6.87 -5.26 -7.28
CA ILE A 108 7.63 -5.52 -6.06
C ILE A 108 9.10 -5.19 -6.35
N THR A 109 9.62 -4.13 -5.72
CA THR A 109 10.98 -3.61 -5.98
C THR A 109 12.02 -4.14 -5.00
N SER A 110 11.60 -4.63 -3.84
CA SER A 110 12.51 -5.27 -2.89
C SER A 110 11.79 -6.32 -2.04
N VAL A 111 12.54 -7.35 -1.64
CA VAL A 111 12.18 -8.30 -0.59
C VAL A 111 13.39 -8.45 0.33
N SER A 112 13.22 -8.14 1.60
CA SER A 112 14.24 -8.31 2.64
C SER A 112 13.70 -9.22 3.73
N THR A 113 14.19 -10.45 3.79
CA THR A 113 13.74 -11.49 4.73
C THR A 113 14.90 -12.01 5.57
N GLY A 114 14.60 -12.57 6.73
CA GLY A 114 15.57 -13.13 7.66
C GLY A 114 14.89 -13.69 8.89
N GLY A 115 15.69 -14.17 9.84
CA GLY A 115 15.19 -14.71 11.09
C GLY A 115 16.29 -14.92 12.10
N THR A 116 15.94 -14.87 13.38
CA THR A 116 16.82 -15.28 14.47
C THR A 116 16.30 -16.57 15.10
N GLY A 117 17.19 -17.39 15.67
CA GLY A 117 16.86 -18.73 16.17
C GLY A 117 15.88 -18.79 17.36
N GLY A 118 15.34 -17.65 17.80
CA GLY A 118 14.34 -17.55 18.88
C GLY A 118 12.97 -17.03 18.45
N ASP A 119 12.80 -16.64 17.17
CA ASP A 119 11.53 -16.07 16.70
C ASP A 119 10.50 -17.18 16.42
N GLU A 120 9.30 -17.07 17.01
CA GLU A 120 8.20 -18.00 16.73
C GLU A 120 7.68 -17.88 15.29
N ARG A 121 7.76 -16.67 14.71
CA ARG A 121 7.32 -16.37 13.35
C ARG A 121 8.31 -15.41 12.68
N LEU A 122 8.82 -15.82 11.52
CA LEU A 122 9.75 -15.02 10.74
C LEU A 122 9.02 -13.95 9.93
N THR A 123 9.69 -12.81 9.71
CA THR A 123 9.14 -11.68 8.97
C THR A 123 9.93 -11.38 7.69
N GLU A 124 9.27 -10.65 6.80
CA GLU A 124 9.87 -10.10 5.59
C GLU A 124 9.34 -8.69 5.33
N ASN A 125 10.21 -7.83 4.80
CA ASN A 125 9.86 -6.49 4.35
C ASN A 125 9.79 -6.48 2.82
N ILE A 126 8.73 -5.91 2.28
CA ILE A 126 8.46 -5.86 0.85
C ILE A 126 8.21 -4.41 0.46
N THR A 127 8.79 -3.99 -0.65
CA THR A 127 8.61 -2.64 -1.18
C THR A 127 7.82 -2.68 -2.49
N LEU A 128 6.82 -1.81 -2.61
CA LEU A 128 5.90 -1.72 -3.75
C LEU A 128 6.07 -0.38 -4.48
N HIS A 129 6.31 -0.46 -5.78
CA HIS A 129 6.31 0.68 -6.70
C HIS A 129 5.08 0.65 -7.61
N PHE A 130 4.54 1.81 -7.95
CA PHE A 130 3.26 1.91 -8.66
C PHE A 130 3.17 3.20 -9.48
N GLY A 131 2.32 3.20 -10.52
CA GLY A 131 2.13 4.36 -11.39
C GLY A 131 1.08 5.36 -10.90
N LYS A 132 0.11 4.92 -10.11
CA LYS A 132 -1.00 5.75 -9.63
C LYS A 132 -1.49 5.25 -8.28
N PHE A 133 -1.95 6.16 -7.43
CA PHE A 133 -2.63 5.78 -6.20
C PHE A 133 -3.94 6.52 -5.98
N LYS A 134 -4.84 5.88 -5.23
CA LYS A 134 -6.00 6.48 -4.60
C LYS A 134 -5.94 6.23 -3.09
N TYR A 135 -5.95 7.29 -2.31
CA TYR A 135 -6.12 7.25 -0.87
C TYR A 135 -7.58 7.51 -0.54
N SER A 136 -8.16 6.69 0.32
CA SER A 136 -9.52 6.85 0.84
C SER A 136 -9.52 6.73 2.35
N PHE A 137 -10.08 7.73 3.02
CA PHE A 137 -10.38 7.67 4.45
C PHE A 137 -11.89 7.63 4.67
N GLN A 138 -12.40 6.63 5.39
CA GLN A 138 -13.81 6.55 5.78
C GLN A 138 -13.98 7.14 7.18
N PRO A 139 -14.65 8.30 7.34
CA PRO A 139 -15.02 8.78 8.67
C PRO A 139 -15.93 7.77 9.37
N GLN A 140 -15.83 7.72 10.69
CA GLN A 140 -16.56 6.78 11.53
C GLN A 140 -17.31 7.51 12.65
N ASP A 141 -18.37 6.88 13.15
CA ASP A 141 -18.97 7.24 14.43
C ASP A 141 -18.15 6.69 15.62
N ASP A 142 -18.63 6.96 16.84
CA ASP A 142 -17.97 6.55 18.07
C ASP A 142 -17.94 5.01 18.24
N GLU A 143 -18.78 4.29 17.49
CA GLU A 143 -18.84 2.83 17.43
C GLU A 143 -17.96 2.22 16.31
N GLY A 144 -17.24 3.05 15.54
CA GLY A 144 -16.37 2.60 14.44
C GLY A 144 -17.11 2.22 13.16
N LYS A 145 -18.41 2.51 13.07
CA LYS A 145 -19.20 2.31 11.84
C LYS A 145 -19.00 3.49 10.90
N ALA A 146 -19.03 3.20 9.60
CA ALA A 146 -18.93 4.22 8.56
C ALA A 146 -19.97 5.33 8.75
N ASN A 147 -19.50 6.57 8.78
CA ASN A 147 -20.30 7.78 8.92
C ASN A 147 -20.04 8.71 7.73
N GLY A 148 -21.05 8.87 6.87
CA GLY A 148 -20.95 9.67 5.65
C GLY A 148 -20.08 9.03 4.54
N GLY A 149 -19.76 9.82 3.52
CA GLY A 149 -18.95 9.38 2.37
C GLY A 149 -17.45 9.36 2.65
N THR A 150 -16.69 8.63 1.83
CA THR A 150 -15.23 8.58 1.92
C THR A 150 -14.61 9.93 1.53
N LYS A 151 -13.49 10.25 2.17
CA LYS A 151 -12.60 11.35 1.80
C LYS A 151 -11.51 10.80 0.90
N ASP A 152 -11.64 11.06 -0.39
CA ASP A 152 -10.80 10.48 -1.43
C ASP A 152 -9.78 11.49 -1.96
N PHE A 153 -8.57 11.02 -2.27
CA PHE A 153 -7.56 11.72 -3.04
C PHE A 153 -6.93 10.76 -4.05
N THR A 154 -6.76 11.19 -5.29
CA THR A 154 -6.15 10.37 -6.36
C THR A 154 -5.04 11.15 -7.01
N TYR A 155 -3.91 10.48 -7.24
CA TYR A 155 -2.77 11.06 -7.94
C TYR A 155 -2.18 10.06 -8.91
N ASP A 156 -2.07 10.46 -10.17
CA ASP A 156 -1.41 9.73 -11.24
C ASP A 156 0.04 10.25 -11.35
N ILE A 157 1.01 9.37 -11.07
CA ILE A 157 2.43 9.72 -11.05
C ILE A 157 2.97 9.79 -12.48
N GLN A 158 2.37 9.02 -13.39
CA GLN A 158 2.77 8.96 -14.81
C GLN A 158 2.26 10.19 -15.56
N GLN A 159 1.09 10.70 -15.20
CA GLN A 159 0.55 11.94 -15.72
C GLN A 159 0.95 13.10 -14.79
N VAL A 160 2.11 13.71 -15.04
CA VAL A 160 2.51 14.95 -14.35
C VAL A 160 1.37 15.96 -14.51
N ALA A 161 0.58 16.16 -13.46
CA ALA A 161 -0.48 17.15 -13.46
C ALA A 161 0.16 18.52 -13.71
N LYS A 162 -0.06 19.07 -14.90
CA LYS A 162 0.04 20.51 -15.09
C LYS A 162 -1.09 21.10 -14.25
N GLN A 163 -0.74 21.74 -13.14
CA GLN A 163 -1.64 22.70 -12.51
C GLN A 163 -1.93 23.85 -13.49
#